data_AF-A0AAP3GW64-F1
#
_entry.id   AF-A0AAP3GW64-F1
#
_cell.length_a   1.000
_cell.length_b   1.000
_cell.length_c   1.000
_cell.angle_alpha   90.00
_cell.angle_beta   90.00
_cell.angle_gamma   90.00
#
_symmetry.space_group_name_H-M   'P 1'
#
loop_
_entity.id
_entity.type
_entity.pdbx_description
1 polymer ?
#
loop_
_entity_poly.entity_id
_entity_poly.type
_entity_poly.pdbx_seq_one_letter_code
_entity_poly.pdbx_strand_id
1 'polypeptide(L)'
;MTLDELKTQLLQELNLDDTEENQSTLNTLVEDSLSFVKDSVDSKADTNEMLQDGMFVRAVKTLATQMFYDRTLANGTSIGLRMMLSHLKGKVGSNGWLR
;
A
#
# COMPACT_ATOMS: atom_id res chain seq x y z
N MET A 1 0.20 -0.55 -12.88
CA MET A 1 1.53 -0.59 -12.23
C MET A 1 1.80 -2.01 -11.76
N THR A 2 3.04 -2.49 -11.79
CA THR A 2 3.47 -3.77 -11.20
C THR A 2 3.93 -3.59 -9.75
N LEU A 3 4.03 -4.69 -9.00
CA LEU A 3 4.55 -4.64 -7.63
C LEU A 3 6.00 -4.13 -7.58
N ASP A 4 6.83 -4.55 -8.54
CA ASP A 4 8.24 -4.15 -8.62
C ASP A 4 8.39 -2.66 -8.98
N GLU A 5 7.52 -2.14 -9.85
CA GLU A 5 7.44 -0.70 -10.15
C GLU A 5 7.06 0.10 -8.89
N LEU A 6 6.11 -0.39 -8.09
CA LEU A 6 5.72 0.26 -6.83
C LEU A 6 6.89 0.33 -5.86
N LYS A 7 7.59 -0.79 -5.66
CA LYS A 7 8.78 -0.90 -4.79
C LYS A 7 9.88 0.06 -5.23
N THR A 8 10.19 0.09 -6.53
CA THR A 8 11.19 0.99 -7.11
C THR A 8 10.83 2.46 -6.91
N GLN A 9 9.57 2.83 -7.16
CA GLN A 9 9.14 4.22 -6.95
C GLN A 9 9.16 4.61 -5.47
N LEU A 10 8.81 3.70 -4.56
CA LEU A 10 8.84 4.00 -3.13
C LEU A 10 10.27 4.22 -2.61
N LEU A 11 11.23 3.42 -3.09
CA LEU A 11 12.66 3.63 -2.81
C LEU A 11 13.11 5.05 -3.18
N GLN A 12 12.73 5.49 -4.39
CA GLN A 12 13.03 6.83 -4.89
C GLN A 12 12.31 7.93 -4.09
N GLU A 13 11.03 7.74 -3.78
CA GLU A 13 10.24 8.71 -2.99
C GLU A 13 10.78 8.91 -1.57
N LEU A 14 11.31 7.84 -0.97
CA LEU A 14 11.96 7.89 0.35
C LEU A 14 13.42 8.36 0.28
N ASN A 15 13.94 8.65 -0.91
CA ASN A 15 15.33 9.03 -1.17
C ASN A 15 16.34 8.04 -0.56
N LEU A 16 16.06 6.74 -0.71
CA LEU A 16 16.93 5.67 -0.24
C LEU A 16 17.88 5.25 -1.36
N ASP A 17 19.12 4.94 -0.99
CA ASP A 17 20.09 4.35 -1.91
C ASP A 17 19.66 2.95 -2.32
N ASP A 18 19.99 2.57 -3.54
CA ASP A 18 19.67 1.25 -4.10
C ASP A 18 20.63 0.16 -3.59
N THR A 19 20.48 -0.19 -2.32
CA THR A 19 21.25 -1.23 -1.63
C THR A 19 20.37 -2.45 -1.34
N GLU A 20 20.98 -3.63 -1.25
CA GLU A 20 20.26 -4.87 -0.91
C GLU A 20 19.49 -4.77 0.41
N GLU A 21 20.05 -4.06 1.39
CA GLU A 21 19.41 -3.84 2.70
C GLU A 21 18.14 -2.97 2.58
N ASN A 22 18.22 -1.87 1.83
CA ASN A 22 17.07 -0.99 1.61
C ASN A 22 15.98 -1.69 0.78
N GLN A 23 16.37 -2.44 -0.25
CA GLN A 23 15.46 -3.25 -1.05
C GLN A 23 14.74 -4.30 -0.19
N SER A 24 15.49 -5.05 0.63
CA SER A 24 14.94 -6.06 1.54
C SER A 24 13.93 -5.43 2.52
N THR A 25 14.33 -4.30 3.13
CA THR A 25 13.48 -3.55 4.06
C THR A 25 12.19 -3.07 3.39
N LEU A 26 12.28 -2.50 2.18
CA LEU A 26 11.10 -2.04 1.44
C LEU A 26 10.23 -3.19 0.94
N ASN A 27 10.82 -4.32 0.56
CA ASN A 27 10.06 -5.50 0.14
C ASN A 27 9.10 -5.92 1.24
N THR A 28 9.60 -6.11 2.47
CA THR A 28 8.75 -6.47 3.62
C THR A 28 7.69 -5.41 3.88
N LEU A 29 8.06 -4.14 3.90
CA LEU A 29 7.11 -3.05 4.18
C LEU A 29 5.99 -2.94 3.15
N VAL A 30 6.34 -3.08 1.87
CA VAL A 30 5.37 -3.01 0.78
C VAL A 30 4.45 -4.23 0.83
N GLU A 31 4.97 -5.42 1.09
CA GLU A 31 4.17 -6.64 1.18
C GLU A 31 3.19 -6.61 2.35
N ASP A 32 3.64 -6.18 3.53
CA ASP A 32 2.79 -5.98 4.70
C ASP A 32 1.71 -4.92 4.43
N SER A 33 2.11 -3.81 3.82
CA SER A 33 1.18 -2.71 3.49
C SER A 33 0.16 -3.11 2.43
N LEU A 34 0.59 -3.87 1.43
CA LEU A 34 -0.27 -4.39 0.37
C LEU A 34 -1.32 -5.34 0.95
N SER A 35 -0.89 -6.26 1.81
CA SER A 35 -1.78 -7.17 2.54
C SER A 35 -2.79 -6.41 3.38
N PHE A 36 -2.33 -5.46 4.21
CA PHE A 36 -3.19 -4.66 5.07
C PHE A 36 -4.24 -3.86 4.29
N VAL A 37 -3.83 -3.15 3.23
CA VAL A 37 -4.75 -2.31 2.44
C VAL A 37 -5.72 -3.18 1.66
N LYS A 38 -5.26 -4.29 1.08
CA LYS A 38 -6.12 -5.28 0.41
C LYS A 38 -7.17 -5.84 1.35
N ASP A 39 -6.77 -6.37 2.50
CA ASP A 39 -7.68 -6.94 3.48
C ASP A 39 -8.65 -5.90 4.05
N SER A 40 -8.18 -4.66 4.19
CA SER A 40 -9.04 -3.57 4.61
C SER A 40 -10.14 -3.29 3.60
N VAL A 41 -9.92 -3.49 2.30
CA VAL A 41 -10.81 -3.02 1.24
C VAL A 41 -11.63 -4.16 0.62
N ASP A 42 -10.96 -5.18 0.11
CA ASP A 42 -11.54 -6.42 -0.43
C ASP A 42 -10.44 -7.49 -0.49
N SER A 43 -10.43 -8.40 0.50
CA SER A 43 -9.42 -9.46 0.61
C SER A 43 -9.45 -10.48 -0.54
N LYS A 44 -10.54 -10.53 -1.32
CA LYS A 44 -10.72 -11.51 -2.41
C LYS A 44 -10.35 -10.94 -3.78
N ALA A 45 -10.15 -9.63 -3.87
CA ALA A 45 -9.79 -8.97 -5.12
C ALA A 45 -8.43 -9.45 -5.66
N ASP A 46 -8.27 -9.46 -6.98
CA ASP A 46 -6.98 -9.72 -7.59
C ASP A 46 -6.03 -8.55 -7.35
N THR A 47 -4.84 -8.85 -6.84
CA THR A 47 -3.87 -7.81 -6.47
C THR A 47 -3.39 -7.02 -7.70
N ASN A 48 -3.24 -7.66 -8.87
CA ASN A 48 -2.78 -6.97 -10.07
C ASN A 48 -3.84 -6.00 -10.61
N GLU A 49 -5.12 -6.33 -10.47
CA GLU A 49 -6.24 -5.42 -10.75
C GLU A 49 -6.25 -4.23 -9.79
N MET A 50 -6.06 -4.47 -8.48
CA MET A 50 -6.00 -3.40 -7.49
C MET A 50 -4.83 -2.45 -7.73
N LEU A 51 -3.67 -2.96 -8.18
CA LEU A 51 -2.50 -2.15 -8.54
C LEU A 51 -2.70 -1.29 -9.81
N GLN A 52 -3.83 -1.42 -10.52
CA GLN A 52 -4.22 -0.46 -11.56
C GLN A 52 -4.97 0.76 -10.99
N ASP A 53 -5.41 0.71 -9.74
CA ASP A 53 -6.06 1.84 -9.07
C ASP A 53 -5.02 2.73 -8.37
N GLY A 54 -4.91 3.98 -8.82
CA GLY A 54 -3.95 4.93 -8.27
C GLY A 54 -4.19 5.26 -6.79
N MET A 55 -5.44 5.22 -6.31
CA MET A 55 -5.76 5.42 -4.89
C MET A 55 -5.33 4.22 -4.05
N PHE A 56 -5.50 2.99 -4.57
CA PHE A 56 -5.00 1.79 -3.90
C PHE A 56 -3.47 1.82 -3.78
N VAL A 57 -2.77 2.08 -4.88
CA VAL A 57 -1.31 2.24 -4.89
C VAL A 57 -0.87 3.32 -3.90
N ARG A 58 -1.56 4.47 -3.88
CA ARG A 58 -1.26 5.56 -2.94
C ARG A 58 -1.47 5.15 -1.48
N ALA A 59 -2.51 4.39 -1.17
CA ALA A 59 -2.77 3.87 0.16
C ALA A 59 -1.66 2.90 0.62
N VAL A 60 -1.23 1.99 -0.25
CA VAL A 60 -0.11 1.06 0.02
C VAL A 60 1.19 1.83 0.31
N LYS A 61 1.57 2.78 -0.57
CA LYS A 61 2.77 3.61 -0.35
C LYS A 61 2.68 4.43 0.92
N THR A 62 1.51 4.95 1.26
CA THR A 62 1.30 5.73 2.49
C THR A 62 1.53 4.87 3.72
N LEU A 63 0.95 3.66 3.76
CA LEU A 63 1.16 2.75 4.88
C LEU A 63 2.63 2.29 4.96
N ALA A 64 3.25 1.93 3.84
CA ALA A 64 4.64 1.51 3.81
C ALA A 64 5.57 2.62 4.31
N THR A 65 5.31 3.87 3.93
CA THR A 65 6.03 5.04 4.43
C THR A 65 5.81 5.23 5.94
N GLN A 66 4.57 5.09 6.43
CA GLN A 66 4.32 5.18 7.87
C GLN A 66 5.07 4.08 8.64
N MET A 67 5.00 2.84 8.16
CA MET A 67 5.70 1.71 8.78
C MET A 67 7.22 1.85 8.67
N PHE A 68 7.74 2.52 7.64
CA PHE A 68 9.15 2.85 7.50
C PHE A 68 9.65 3.65 8.72
N TYR A 69 8.91 4.69 9.12
CA TYR A 69 9.27 5.54 10.26
C TYR A 69 8.80 5.00 11.62
N ASP A 70 7.66 4.31 11.67
CA ASP A 70 7.09 3.71 12.87
C ASP A 70 6.44 2.35 12.54
N ARG A 71 7.22 1.29 12.72
CA ARG A 71 6.78 -0.10 12.49
C ARG A 71 5.59 -0.53 13.36
N THR A 72 5.42 0.08 14.53
CA THR A 72 4.39 -0.31 15.50
C THR A 72 3.08 0.41 15.27
N LEU A 73 3.08 1.47 14.45
CA LEU A 73 1.96 2.38 14.30
C LEU A 73 1.44 2.83 15.68
N ALA A 74 2.33 3.30 16.55
CA ALA A 74 2.03 3.64 17.94
C ALA A 74 0.88 4.65 18.06
N ASN A 75 0.74 5.53 17.08
CA ASN A 75 -0.35 6.52 16.98
C ASN A 75 -1.47 6.09 16.00
N GLY A 76 -1.46 4.84 15.58
CA GLY A 76 -2.33 4.27 14.56
C GLY A 76 -2.01 4.74 13.13
N THR A 77 -2.89 4.37 12.21
CA THR A 77 -2.80 4.80 10.80
C THR A 77 -3.14 6.28 10.64
N SER A 78 -2.52 6.94 9.66
CA SER A 78 -2.77 8.36 9.39
C SER A 78 -4.23 8.63 8.99
N ILE A 79 -4.70 9.85 9.25
CA ILE A 79 -6.03 10.30 8.81
C ILE A 79 -6.17 10.16 7.29
N GLY A 80 -5.12 10.55 6.55
CA GLY A 80 -5.06 10.40 5.10
C GLY A 80 -5.27 8.94 4.66
N LEU A 81 -4.55 7.99 5.27
CA LEU A 81 -4.74 6.57 4.96
C LEU A 81 -6.17 6.10 5.25
N ARG A 82 -6.76 6.49 6.39
CA ARG A 82 -8.15 6.14 6.72
C ARG A 82 -9.15 6.69 5.70
N MET A 83 -8.96 7.92 5.23
CA MET A 83 -9.80 8.53 4.19
C MET A 83 -9.67 7.78 2.86
N MET A 84 -8.45 7.41 2.47
CA MET A 84 -8.21 6.61 1.26
C MET A 84 -8.90 5.25 1.35
N LEU A 85 -8.75 4.54 2.47
CA LEU A 85 -9.42 3.25 2.70
C LEU A 85 -10.95 3.39 2.65
N SER A 86 -11.51 4.45 3.24
CA SER A 86 -12.95 4.72 3.18
C SER A 86 -13.43 4.96 1.74
N HIS A 87 -12.65 5.70 0.94
CA HIS A 87 -12.97 5.94 -0.46
C HIS A 87 -12.89 4.65 -1.29
N LEU A 88 -11.84 3.86 -1.10
CA LEU A 88 -11.64 2.58 -1.76
C LEU A 88 -12.77 1.60 -1.43
N LYS A 89 -13.16 1.48 -0.16
CA LYS A 89 -14.34 0.69 0.26
C LYS A 89 -15.63 1.15 -0.41
N GLY A 90 -15.83 2.46 -0.53
CA GLY A 90 -16.99 3.02 -1.22
C GLY A 90 -17.03 2.65 -2.71
N LYS A 91 -15.86 2.50 -3.34
CA LYS A 91 -15.74 2.11 -4.75
C LYS A 91 -16.01 0.62 -5.01
N VAL A 92 -15.69 -0.25 -4.05
CA VAL A 92 -15.86 -1.72 -4.15
C VAL A 92 -17.33 -2.15 -4.30
N GLY A 93 -18.29 -1.33 -3.86
CA GLY A 93 -19.72 -1.66 -4.00
C GLY A 93 -20.09 -3.00 -3.33
N SER A 94 -21.28 -3.54 -3.65
CA SER A 94 -21.76 -4.81 -3.07
C SER A 94 -21.16 -6.06 -3.72
N ASN A 95 -20.60 -5.93 -4.93
CA ASN A 95 -20.22 -7.06 -5.78
C ASN A 95 -18.72 -7.40 -5.73
N GLY A 96 -17.97 -6.70 -4.87
CA GLY A 96 -16.52 -6.81 -4.79
C GLY A 96 -15.81 -5.87 -5.78
N TRP A 97 -14.49 -5.78 -5.62
CA TRP A 97 -13.63 -4.90 -6.40
C TRP A 97 -13.82 -5.14 -7.90
N LEU A 98 -14.50 -4.19 -8.57
CA LEU A 98 -14.80 -4.15 -10.01
C LEU A 98 -15.15 -5.52 -10.62
N ARG A 99 -16.38 -5.97 -10.38
CA ARG A 99 -17.09 -6.90 -11.27
C ARG A 99 -18.23 -6.21 -12.00
#